data_AF-A0A2H5ZWW1-F1
#
_entry.id   AF-A0A2H5ZWW1-F1
#
_cell.length_a   1.000
_cell.length_b   1.000
_cell.length_c   1.000
_cell.angle_alpha   90.00
_cell.angle_beta   90.00
_cell.angle_gamma   90.00
#
_symmetry.space_group_name_H-M   'P 1'
#
loop_
_entity.id
_entity.type
_entity.pdbx_description
1 polymer ?
#
loop_
_entity_poly.entity_id
_entity_poly.type
_entity_poly.pdbx_seq_one_letter_code
_entity_poly.pdbx_strand_id
1 'polypeptide(L)'
;MPAVKPLDRVARKWIERASVAGPEYEAGVRAPRVPWDQAAVAAADIWREAVTRAAAEDRYERGVQSAGLARWQQRAVAKGPARFGEGVRLAEADYRSRWGAVRQGIEGVTLPPPGPKGSPQNVQRFVAMRDALIRIGRELRGQRGS
;
A
#
# COMPACT_ATOMS: atom_id res chain seq x y z
N MET A 1 23.83 36.82 18.15
CA MET A 1 23.03 35.64 17.75
C MET A 1 21.97 36.09 16.75
N PRO A 2 21.74 35.38 15.62
CA PRO A 2 20.71 35.77 14.66
C PRO A 2 19.31 35.71 15.29
N ALA A 3 18.47 36.74 15.06
CA ALA A 3 17.13 36.84 15.61
C ALA A 3 16.15 35.95 14.84
N VAL A 4 15.97 34.70 15.29
CA VAL A 4 14.98 33.77 14.72
C VAL A 4 13.62 34.01 15.41
N LYS A 5 12.54 34.02 14.63
CA LYS A 5 11.17 34.13 15.16
C LYS A 5 10.90 32.97 16.16
N PRO A 6 10.08 33.19 17.21
CA PRO A 6 9.71 32.11 18.13
C PRO A 6 9.13 30.91 17.38
N LEU A 7 9.53 29.69 17.78
CA LEU A 7 9.15 28.44 17.12
C LEU A 7 7.63 28.31 16.96
N ASP A 8 6.87 28.68 18.00
CA ASP A 8 5.40 28.62 17.99
C ASP A 8 4.77 29.50 16.91
N ARG A 9 5.40 30.65 16.59
CA ARG A 9 4.94 31.54 15.53
C ARG A 9 5.20 30.94 14.15
N VAL A 10 6.35 30.27 13.99
CA VAL A 10 6.69 29.58 12.74
C VAL A 10 5.77 28.38 12.53
N ALA A 11 5.54 27.58 13.58
CA ALA A 11 4.66 26.42 13.54
C ALA A 11 3.20 26.78 13.21
N ARG A 12 2.64 27.81 13.90
CA ARG A 12 1.29 28.31 13.60
C ARG A 12 1.15 28.79 12.17
N LYS A 13 2.08 29.63 11.70
CA LYS A 13 2.08 30.13 10.32
C LYS A 13 2.15 28.98 9.29
N TRP A 14 2.91 27.93 9.60
CA TRP A 14 3.00 26.76 8.73
C TRP A 14 1.67 26.01 8.65
N ILE A 15 1.00 25.77 9.79
CA ILE A 15 -0.32 25.12 9.83
C ILE A 15 -1.36 25.94 9.08
N GLU A 16 -1.43 27.25 9.33
CA GLU A 16 -2.36 28.17 8.66
C GLU A 16 -2.21 28.09 7.15
N ARG A 17 -0.97 28.18 6.63
CA ARG A 17 -0.70 28.11 5.20
C ARG A 17 -0.99 26.75 4.59
N ALA A 18 -0.62 25.67 5.28
CA ALA A 18 -0.86 24.32 4.77
C ALA A 18 -2.36 23.99 4.67
N SER A 19 -3.17 24.55 5.56
CA SER A 19 -4.63 24.31 5.58
C SER A 19 -5.34 24.93 4.37
N VAL A 20 -4.80 26.02 3.80
CA VAL A 20 -5.35 26.67 2.60
C VAL A 20 -4.81 26.07 1.29
N ALA A 21 -3.72 25.29 1.35
CA ALA A 21 -3.04 24.75 0.17
C ALA A 21 -3.70 23.48 -0.42
N GLY A 22 -4.87 23.07 0.08
CA GLY A 22 -5.59 21.89 -0.41
C GLY A 22 -5.85 21.90 -1.93
N PRO A 23 -6.41 22.98 -2.49
CA PRO A 23 -6.63 23.09 -3.94
C PRO A 23 -5.34 23.07 -4.76
N GLU A 24 -4.25 23.68 -4.26
CA GLU A 24 -2.95 23.69 -4.93
C GLU A 24 -2.33 22.28 -4.96
N TYR A 25 -2.46 21.53 -3.86
CA TYR A 25 -2.09 20.12 -3.78
C TYR A 25 -2.86 19.30 -4.82
N GLU A 26 -4.18 19.47 -4.90
CA GLU A 26 -5.02 18.77 -5.87
C GLU A 26 -4.64 19.10 -7.31
N ALA A 27 -4.43 20.38 -7.63
CA ALA A 27 -4.00 20.82 -8.95
C ALA A 27 -2.65 20.19 -9.36
N GLY A 28 -1.69 20.14 -8.45
CA GLY A 28 -0.39 19.52 -8.69
C GLY A 28 -0.45 18.01 -8.94
N VAL A 29 -1.39 17.30 -8.29
CA VAL A 29 -1.63 15.87 -8.52
C VAL A 29 -2.34 15.63 -9.85
N ARG A 30 -3.33 16.46 -10.20
CA ARG A 30 -4.10 16.32 -11.45
C ARG A 30 -3.30 16.69 -12.71
N ALA A 31 -2.37 17.64 -12.61
CA ALA A 31 -1.58 18.14 -13.73
C ALA A 31 -0.09 18.26 -13.36
N PRO A 32 0.62 17.14 -13.12
CA PRO A 32 2.02 17.19 -12.77
C PRO A 32 2.88 17.61 -13.97
N ARG A 33 3.99 18.31 -13.71
CA ARG A 33 4.97 18.70 -14.77
C ARG A 33 5.61 17.51 -15.47
N VAL A 34 5.79 16.42 -14.73
CA VAL A 34 6.24 15.11 -15.22
C VAL A 34 5.34 14.05 -14.59
N PRO A 35 4.76 13.13 -15.36
CA PRO A 35 3.99 12.02 -14.80
C PRO A 35 4.79 11.26 -13.74
N TRP A 36 4.15 11.00 -12.60
CA TRP A 36 4.83 10.47 -11.42
C TRP A 36 5.46 9.10 -11.68
N ASP A 37 4.80 8.27 -12.48
CA ASP A 37 5.19 6.92 -12.87
C ASP A 37 6.45 6.95 -13.74
N GLN A 38 6.49 7.82 -14.75
CA GLN A 38 7.67 8.00 -15.60
C GLN A 38 8.87 8.50 -14.79
N ALA A 39 8.66 9.50 -13.93
CA ALA A 39 9.72 10.02 -13.07
C ALA A 39 10.24 8.96 -12.09
N ALA A 40 9.35 8.16 -11.50
CA ALA A 40 9.70 7.10 -10.57
C ALA A 40 10.49 5.97 -11.25
N VAL A 41 10.07 5.55 -12.45
CA VAL A 41 10.76 4.52 -13.25
C VAL A 41 12.17 4.99 -13.63
N ALA A 42 12.31 6.24 -14.09
CA ALA A 42 13.62 6.80 -14.43
C ALA A 42 14.57 6.90 -13.23
N ALA A 43 14.04 7.03 -12.02
CA ALA A 43 14.82 7.12 -10.78
C ALA A 43 15.17 5.75 -10.16
N ALA A 44 14.81 4.63 -10.79
CA ALA A 44 14.92 3.29 -10.18
C ALA A 44 16.36 2.90 -9.78
N ASP A 45 17.38 3.27 -10.57
CA ASP A 45 18.78 3.01 -10.25
C ASP A 45 19.25 3.81 -9.03
N ILE A 46 18.94 5.10 -9.00
CA ILE A 46 19.27 5.99 -7.88
C ILE A 46 18.60 5.50 -6.60
N TRP A 47 17.34 5.06 -6.69
CA TRP A 47 16.62 4.48 -5.57
C TRP A 47 17.33 3.22 -5.03
N ARG A 48 17.77 2.30 -5.91
CA ARG A 48 18.49 1.08 -5.50
C ARG A 48 19.79 1.40 -4.75
N GLU A 49 20.59 2.32 -5.28
CA GLU A 49 21.84 2.74 -4.65
C GLU A 49 21.57 3.36 -3.26
N ALA A 50 20.60 4.28 -3.18
CA ALA A 50 20.27 4.97 -1.95
C ALA A 50 19.74 4.04 -0.86
N VAL A 51 18.90 3.06 -1.21
CA VAL A 51 18.38 2.06 -0.26
C VAL A 51 19.50 1.14 0.23
N THR A 52 20.39 0.69 -0.66
CA THR A 52 21.55 -0.14 -0.29
C THR A 52 22.43 0.56 0.73
N ARG A 53 22.78 1.83 0.47
CA ARG A 53 23.54 2.64 1.42
C ARG A 53 22.80 2.86 2.74
N ALA A 54 21.50 3.17 2.70
CA ALA A 54 20.71 3.38 3.91
C ALA A 54 20.64 2.13 4.79
N ALA A 55 20.58 0.95 4.16
CA ALA A 55 20.64 -0.34 4.85
C ALA A 55 22.02 -0.59 5.46
N ALA A 56 23.11 -0.34 4.71
CA ALA A 56 24.47 -0.48 5.22
C ALA A 56 24.80 0.45 6.39
N GLU A 57 24.07 1.56 6.52
CA GLU A 57 24.19 2.51 7.61
C GLU A 57 23.14 2.32 8.73
N ASP A 58 22.36 1.24 8.74
CA ASP A 58 21.33 0.96 9.75
C ASP A 58 20.33 2.12 9.94
N ARG A 59 20.04 2.90 8.89
CA ARG A 59 19.18 4.10 9.01
C ARG A 59 17.75 3.74 9.44
N TYR A 60 17.27 2.56 9.03
CA TYR A 60 15.94 2.08 9.39
C TYR A 60 15.82 1.86 10.91
N GLU A 61 16.74 1.07 11.49
CA GLU A 61 16.71 0.77 12.93
C GLU A 61 16.82 2.04 13.77
N ARG A 62 17.79 2.91 13.43
CA ARG A 62 17.97 4.20 14.10
C ARG A 62 16.72 5.07 14.03
N GLY A 63 16.03 5.09 12.88
CA GLY A 63 14.78 5.82 12.70
C GLY A 63 13.63 5.26 13.56
N VAL A 64 13.51 3.93 13.66
CA VAL A 64 12.50 3.27 14.49
C VAL A 64 12.75 3.55 15.96
N GLN A 65 13.99 3.40 16.43
CA GLN A 65 14.38 3.70 17.81
C GLN A 65 14.13 5.18 18.16
N SER A 66 14.46 6.10 17.25
CA SER A 66 14.21 7.54 17.43
C SER A 66 12.73 7.89 17.49
N ALA A 67 11.88 7.20 16.72
CA ALA A 67 10.45 7.40 16.79
C ALA A 67 9.87 6.84 18.10
N GLY A 68 10.19 5.60 18.44
CA GLY A 68 9.70 4.91 19.64
C GLY A 68 8.20 4.57 19.59
N LEU A 69 7.78 3.68 20.50
CA LEU A 69 6.40 3.16 20.56
C LEU A 69 5.37 4.27 20.80
N ALA A 70 5.60 5.14 21.78
CA ALA A 70 4.63 6.14 22.21
C ALA A 70 4.27 7.14 21.10
N ARG A 71 5.28 7.67 20.39
CA ARG A 71 5.07 8.59 19.28
C ARG A 71 4.35 7.92 18.12
N TRP A 72 4.68 6.66 17.82
CA TRP A 72 3.99 5.88 16.79
C TRP A 72 2.52 5.68 17.16
N GLN A 73 2.22 5.21 18.37
CA GLN A 73 0.84 4.98 18.84
C GLN A 73 0.01 6.26 18.77
N GLN A 74 0.53 7.37 19.33
CA GLN A 74 -0.16 8.66 19.32
C GLN A 74 -0.51 9.10 17.89
N ARG A 75 0.43 9.00 16.95
CA ARG A 75 0.22 9.44 15.56
C ARG A 75 -0.67 8.48 14.77
N ALA A 76 -0.53 7.18 15.00
CA ALA A 76 -1.34 6.15 14.35
C ALA A 76 -2.81 6.27 14.76
N VAL A 77 -3.10 6.44 16.06
CA VAL A 77 -4.46 6.62 16.57
C VAL A 77 -5.06 7.95 16.10
N ALA A 78 -4.28 9.03 16.09
CA ALA A 78 -4.80 10.35 15.70
C ALA A 78 -5.17 10.47 14.21
N LYS A 79 -4.55 9.70 13.32
CA LYS A 79 -4.74 9.84 11.85
C LYS A 79 -5.29 8.58 11.17
N GLY A 80 -4.94 7.41 11.69
CA GLY A 80 -5.16 6.12 11.06
C GLY A 80 -6.64 5.78 10.86
N PRO A 81 -7.49 5.82 11.90
CA PRO A 81 -8.88 5.39 11.79
C PRO A 81 -9.67 6.12 10.69
N ALA A 82 -9.55 7.45 10.63
CA ALA A 82 -10.22 8.27 9.61
C ALA A 82 -9.72 7.95 8.19
N ARG A 83 -8.40 7.93 7.99
CA ARG A 83 -7.79 7.64 6.69
C ARG A 83 -8.07 6.21 6.20
N PHE A 84 -8.13 5.25 7.12
CA PHE A 84 -8.45 3.87 6.81
C PHE A 84 -9.89 3.75 6.29
N GLY A 85 -10.87 4.30 7.00
CA GLY A 85 -12.28 4.24 6.57
C GLY A 85 -12.50 4.93 5.22
N GLU A 86 -11.96 6.14 5.03
CA GLU A 86 -12.07 6.86 3.77
C GLU A 86 -11.38 6.13 2.61
N GLY A 87 -10.16 5.64 2.84
CA GLY A 87 -9.38 4.91 1.83
C GLY A 87 -10.07 3.61 1.40
N VAL A 88 -10.63 2.85 2.34
CA VAL A 88 -11.40 1.62 2.04
C VAL A 88 -12.62 1.93 1.18
N ARG A 89 -13.36 2.99 1.49
CA ARG A 89 -14.53 3.42 0.72
C ARG A 89 -14.14 3.81 -0.72
N LEU A 90 -13.07 4.56 -0.89
CA LEU A 90 -12.57 4.98 -2.21
C LEU A 90 -12.07 3.78 -3.03
N ALA A 91 -11.53 2.75 -2.38
CA ALA A 91 -10.99 1.55 -3.01
C ALA A 91 -12.04 0.47 -3.33
N GLU A 92 -13.33 0.70 -3.05
CA GLU A 92 -14.38 -0.33 -3.21
C GLU A 92 -14.44 -0.89 -4.64
N ALA A 93 -14.42 -0.02 -5.64
CA ALA A 93 -14.49 -0.44 -7.05
C ALA A 93 -13.26 -1.27 -7.45
N ASP A 94 -12.06 -0.86 -7.04
CA ASP A 94 -10.82 -1.60 -7.28
C ASP A 94 -10.83 -2.95 -6.59
N TYR A 95 -11.32 -3.00 -5.35
CA TYR A 95 -11.48 -4.24 -4.61
C TYR A 95 -12.44 -5.18 -5.34
N ARG A 96 -13.63 -4.70 -5.73
CA ARG A 96 -14.62 -5.49 -6.48
C ARG A 96 -14.05 -6.03 -7.79
N SER A 97 -13.32 -5.22 -8.54
CA SER A 97 -12.68 -5.64 -9.80
C SER A 97 -11.63 -6.73 -9.57
N ARG A 98 -10.67 -6.48 -8.66
CA ARG A 98 -9.57 -7.41 -8.39
C ARG A 98 -10.05 -8.72 -7.75
N TRP A 99 -10.99 -8.62 -6.81
CA TRP A 99 -11.62 -9.78 -6.19
C TRP A 99 -12.52 -10.53 -7.17
N GLY A 100 -13.23 -9.82 -8.05
CA GLY A 100 -14.09 -10.40 -9.08
C GLY A 100 -13.32 -11.39 -9.95
N ALA A 101 -12.10 -11.05 -10.38
CA ALA A 101 -11.27 -11.95 -11.18
C ALA A 101 -10.85 -13.22 -10.40
N VAL A 102 -10.52 -13.09 -9.11
CA VAL A 102 -10.22 -14.24 -8.24
C VAL A 102 -11.45 -15.12 -8.06
N ARG A 103 -12.60 -14.50 -7.75
CA ARG A 103 -13.89 -15.17 -7.57
C ARG A 103 -14.30 -15.94 -8.81
N GLN A 104 -14.24 -15.32 -9.99
CA GLN A 104 -14.57 -15.98 -11.26
C GLN A 104 -13.68 -17.20 -11.50
N GLY A 105 -12.37 -17.07 -11.22
CA GLY A 105 -11.44 -18.19 -11.31
C GLY A 105 -11.80 -19.35 -10.38
N ILE A 106 -12.24 -19.05 -9.15
CA ILE A 106 -12.71 -20.05 -8.16
C ILE A 106 -14.02 -20.70 -8.61
N GLU A 107 -14.99 -19.92 -9.09
CA GLU A 107 -16.30 -20.42 -9.56
C GLU A 107 -16.15 -21.36 -10.77
N GLY A 108 -15.10 -21.19 -11.58
CA GLY A 108 -14.78 -22.09 -12.68
C GLY A 108 -14.09 -23.41 -12.28
N VAL A 109 -13.79 -23.63 -10.99
CA VAL A 109 -13.11 -24.85 -10.55
C VAL A 109 -14.08 -26.01 -10.47
N THR A 110 -13.90 -27.01 -11.34
CA THR A 110 -14.57 -28.30 -11.20
C THR A 110 -13.90 -29.13 -10.11
N LEU A 111 -14.65 -29.44 -9.05
CA LEU A 111 -14.18 -30.30 -7.95
C LEU A 111 -14.56 -31.77 -8.20
N PRO A 112 -13.69 -32.74 -7.86
CA PRO A 112 -14.06 -34.15 -7.87
C PRO A 112 -15.29 -34.44 -6.99
N PRO A 113 -16.09 -35.48 -7.28
CA PRO A 113 -17.23 -35.86 -6.44
C PRO A 113 -16.82 -36.02 -4.96
N PRO A 114 -17.64 -35.55 -4.00
CA PRO A 114 -17.33 -35.69 -2.59
C PRO A 114 -17.41 -37.15 -2.14
N GLY A 115 -16.48 -37.56 -1.28
CA GLY A 115 -16.55 -38.83 -0.55
C GLY A 115 -17.26 -38.68 0.81
N PRO A 116 -17.48 -39.78 1.56
CA PRO A 116 -18.01 -39.73 2.91
C PRO A 116 -17.26 -38.74 3.82
N LYS A 117 -17.92 -38.19 4.83
CA LYS A 117 -17.29 -37.24 5.76
C LYS A 117 -16.02 -37.85 6.37
N GLY A 118 -14.91 -37.12 6.30
CA GLY A 118 -13.60 -37.57 6.80
C GLY A 118 -12.84 -38.52 5.87
N SER A 119 -13.37 -38.85 4.70
CA SER A 119 -12.68 -39.76 3.78
C SER A 119 -11.45 -39.11 3.13
N PRO A 120 -10.37 -39.87 2.86
CA PRO A 120 -9.17 -39.35 2.21
C PRO A 120 -9.43 -38.73 0.82
N GLN A 121 -10.47 -39.17 0.12
CA GLN A 121 -10.87 -38.64 -1.19
C GLN A 121 -11.22 -37.14 -1.14
N ASN A 122 -11.75 -36.65 -0.02
CA ASN A 122 -12.07 -35.22 0.12
C ASN A 122 -10.84 -34.32 0.13
N VAL A 123 -9.64 -34.86 0.41
CA VAL A 123 -8.37 -34.14 0.28
C VAL A 123 -8.12 -33.74 -1.18
N GLN A 124 -8.54 -34.56 -2.15
CA GLN A 124 -8.34 -34.27 -3.57
C GLN A 124 -9.10 -33.00 -4.02
N ARG A 125 -10.24 -32.70 -3.38
CA ARG A 125 -10.98 -31.45 -3.62
C ARG A 125 -10.20 -30.23 -3.13
N PHE A 126 -9.55 -30.33 -1.98
CA PHE A 126 -8.66 -29.28 -1.48
C PHE A 126 -7.46 -29.08 -2.41
N VAL A 127 -6.83 -30.17 -2.86
CA VAL A 127 -5.71 -30.11 -3.81
C VAL A 127 -6.12 -29.41 -5.11
N ALA A 128 -7.26 -29.79 -5.69
CA ALA A 128 -7.79 -29.15 -6.91
C ALA A 128 -8.02 -27.64 -6.74
N MET A 129 -8.59 -27.22 -5.60
CA MET A 129 -8.81 -25.80 -5.29
C MET A 129 -7.48 -25.05 -5.07
N ARG A 130 -6.54 -25.64 -4.33
CA ARG A 130 -5.20 -25.05 -4.12
C ARG A 130 -4.49 -24.82 -5.45
N ASP A 131 -4.50 -25.81 -6.32
CA ASP A 131 -3.81 -25.72 -7.61
C ASP A 131 -4.45 -24.66 -8.52
N ALA A 132 -5.79 -24.56 -8.50
CA ALA A 132 -6.51 -23.49 -9.18
C ALA A 132 -6.14 -22.10 -8.64
N LEU A 133 -6.08 -21.92 -7.31
CA LEU A 133 -5.69 -20.65 -6.69
C LEU A 133 -4.26 -20.23 -7.05
N ILE A 134 -3.32 -21.18 -7.08
CA ILE A 134 -1.93 -20.93 -7.51
C ILE A 134 -1.92 -20.45 -8.97
N ARG A 135 -2.68 -21.12 -9.85
CA ARG A 135 -2.79 -20.76 -11.27
C ARG A 135 -3.39 -19.36 -11.44
N ILE A 136 -4.55 -19.09 -10.84
CA ILE A 136 -5.21 -17.77 -10.85
C ILE A 136 -4.25 -16.68 -10.36
N GLY A 137 -3.53 -16.95 -9.26
CA GLY A 137 -2.54 -16.01 -8.72
C GLY A 137 -1.38 -15.73 -9.67
N ARG A 138 -0.96 -16.70 -10.49
CA ARG A 138 0.08 -16.51 -11.52
C ARG A 138 -0.45 -15.67 -12.69
N GLU A 139 -1.62 -16.00 -13.20
CA GLU A 139 -2.28 -15.26 -14.30
C GLU A 139 -2.46 -13.78 -13.93
N LEU A 140 -2.98 -13.51 -12.73
CA LEU A 140 -3.18 -12.15 -12.22
C LEU A 140 -1.88 -11.37 -11.95
N ARG A 141 -0.74 -12.05 -11.78
CA ARG A 141 0.58 -11.40 -11.66
C ARG A 141 1.18 -11.13 -13.04
N GLY A 142 1.03 -12.05 -14.00
CA GLY A 142 1.50 -11.88 -15.38
C GLY A 142 0.86 -10.67 -16.07
N GLN A 143 -0.45 -10.48 -15.87
CA GLN A 143 -1.19 -9.32 -16.38
C GLN A 143 -0.76 -7.96 -15.80
N ARG A 144 0.06 -7.93 -14.73
CA ARG A 144 0.56 -6.68 -14.13
C ARG A 144 1.98 -6.33 -14.56
N GLY A 145 2.68 -7.25 -15.22
CA GLY A 145 4.05 -7.08 -15.71
C GLY A 145 4.15 -6.94 -17.24
N SER A 146 3.01 -6.84 -17.92
CA SER A 146 2.87 -6.52 -19.35
C SER A 146 2.10 -5.20 -19.49
#